data_AF-A0ABD2Z071-F1
#
_entry.id   AF-A0ABD2Z071-F1
#
_cell.length_a   1.000
_cell.length_b   1.000
_cell.length_c   1.000
_cell.angle_alpha   90.00
_cell.angle_beta   90.00
_cell.angle_gamma   90.00
#
_symmetry.space_group_name_H-M   'P 1'
#
loop_
_entity.id
_entity.type
_entity.pdbx_description
1 polymer ?
#
loop_
_entity_poly.entity_id
_entity_poly.type
_entity_poly.pdbx_seq_one_letter_code
_entity_poly.pdbx_strand_id
1 'polypeptide(L)'
;MPVYTMSCFKLPSSLCKKINSILAQYWWASNEDDKKMQWVKWNKLIEAKQKGGSGLRDIKLFNESLLFKHIWRFLANPNLLVSKVLRARYFHNSSLLTAPCPKGASWFEKGVASVRDKFLAGLRKRIGDGSTVDIWEDRWIPDVGGWQTFHQQA
;
A
#
# COMPACT_ATOMS: atom_id res chain seq x y z
N MET A 1 -8.63 -5.64 14.34
CA MET A 1 -7.47 -5.19 13.52
C MET A 1 -7.35 -3.67 13.63
N PRO A 2 -6.22 -3.09 14.06
CA PRO A 2 -6.10 -1.64 14.27
C PRO A 2 -5.89 -0.90 12.94
N VAL A 3 -6.92 -0.85 12.10
CA VAL A 3 -6.85 -0.31 10.74
C VAL A 3 -6.48 1.17 10.72
N TYR A 4 -7.02 1.96 11.66
CA TYR A 4 -6.78 3.40 11.73
C TYR A 4 -5.30 3.75 11.99
N THR A 5 -4.64 3.04 12.91
CA THR A 5 -3.22 3.28 13.19
C THR A 5 -2.36 2.84 12.01
N MET A 6 -2.71 1.72 11.37
CA MET A 6 -2.03 1.22 10.16
C MET A 6 -2.27 2.10 8.92
N SER A 7 -3.33 2.89 8.85
CA SER A 7 -3.54 3.82 7.74
C SER A 7 -2.72 5.10 7.89
N CYS A 8 -2.43 5.51 9.12
CA CYS A 8 -1.69 6.74 9.40
C CYS A 8 -0.18 6.52 9.55
N PHE A 9 0.25 5.35 10.04
CA PHE A 9 1.63 5.10 10.42
C PHE A 9 2.15 3.78 9.87
N LYS A 10 3.44 3.74 9.53
CA LYS A 10 4.13 2.49 9.24
C LYS A 10 4.49 1.78 10.54
N LEU A 11 4.01 0.56 10.71
CA LEU A 11 4.32 -0.23 11.89
C LEU A 11 5.73 -0.82 11.80
N PRO A 12 6.46 -0.94 12.93
CA PRO A 12 7.73 -1.66 12.98
C PRO A 12 7.56 -3.11 12.52
N SER A 13 8.52 -3.63 11.75
CA SER A 13 8.44 -5.00 11.24
C SER A 13 8.40 -6.07 12.33
N SER A 14 9.03 -5.81 13.48
CA SER A 14 8.98 -6.70 14.65
C SER A 14 7.56 -6.81 15.20
N LEU A 15 6.84 -5.68 15.30
CA LEU A 15 5.45 -5.66 15.74
C LEU A 15 4.55 -6.39 14.74
N CYS A 16 4.72 -6.17 13.44
CA CYS A 16 3.96 -6.91 12.42
C CYS A 16 4.19 -8.43 12.53
N LYS A 17 5.45 -8.87 12.73
CA LYS A 17 5.78 -10.29 12.94
C LYS A 17 5.11 -10.85 14.20
N LYS A 18 5.10 -10.08 15.30
CA LYS A 18 4.42 -10.49 16.54
C LYS A 18 2.91 -10.64 16.34
N ILE A 19 2.27 -9.69 15.67
CA ILE A 19 0.83 -9.76 15.36
C ILE A 19 0.54 -10.96 14.45
N ASN A 20 1.32 -11.16 13.38
CA ASN A 20 1.20 -12.34 12.52
C ASN A 20 1.34 -13.65 13.32
N SER A 21 2.28 -13.72 14.27
CA SER A 21 2.46 -14.90 15.13
C SER A 21 1.25 -15.15 16.02
N ILE A 22 0.66 -14.11 16.61
CA ILE A 22 -0.55 -14.22 17.43
C ILE A 22 -1.72 -14.68 16.58
N LEU A 23 -1.88 -14.13 15.37
CA LEU A 23 -2.92 -14.56 14.42
C LEU A 23 -2.72 -16.00 13.97
N ALA A 24 -1.48 -16.43 13.75
CA ALA A 24 -1.15 -17.81 13.41
C ALA A 24 -1.47 -18.76 14.56
N GLN A 25 -1.12 -18.40 15.80
CA GLN A 25 -1.47 -19.17 16.98
C GLN A 25 -2.99 -19.26 17.15
N TYR A 26 -3.70 -18.14 17.06
CA TYR A 26 -5.16 -18.11 17.13
C TYR A 26 -5.81 -19.01 16.07
N TRP A 27 -5.29 -19.02 14.84
CA TRP A 27 -5.83 -19.85 13.76
C TRP A 27 -5.70 -21.36 14.03
N TRP A 28 -4.64 -21.79 14.72
CA TRP A 28 -4.37 -23.20 15.00
C TRP A 28 -4.73 -23.63 16.43
N ALA A 29 -4.96 -22.67 17.33
CA ALA A 29 -5.34 -22.94 18.71
C ALA A 29 -6.81 -23.36 18.79
N SER A 30 -7.09 -24.32 19.66
CA SER A 30 -8.47 -24.70 20.01
C SER A 30 -8.91 -24.10 21.35
N ASN A 31 -7.94 -23.81 22.23
CA ASN A 31 -8.07 -23.19 23.55
C ASN A 31 -6.89 -22.23 23.75
N GLU A 32 -7.02 -21.21 24.62
CA GLU A 32 -6.00 -20.15 24.79
C GLU A 32 -4.61 -20.66 25.25
N ASP A 33 -4.56 -21.73 26.04
CA ASP A 33 -3.32 -22.29 26.60
C ASP A 33 -2.66 -23.38 25.75
N ASP A 34 -3.33 -23.84 24.68
CA ASP A 34 -2.79 -24.90 23.82
C ASP A 34 -1.89 -24.32 22.73
N LYS A 35 -0.57 -24.45 22.91
CA LYS A 35 0.39 -24.28 21.81
C LYS A 35 0.31 -25.48 20.85
N LYS A 36 -0.57 -25.39 19.85
CA LYS A 36 -0.64 -26.40 18.78
C LYS A 36 0.44 -26.20 17.72
N MET A 37 0.93 -27.31 17.18
CA MET A 37 1.89 -27.34 16.08
C MET A 37 1.28 -26.67 14.84
N GLN A 38 2.02 -25.75 14.23
CA GLN A 38 1.62 -25.13 12.96
C GLN A 38 1.93 -26.09 11.81
N TRP A 39 0.90 -26.76 11.29
CA TRP A 39 1.05 -27.74 10.19
C TRP A 39 1.38 -27.10 8.84
N VAL A 40 1.06 -25.82 8.67
CA VAL A 40 1.28 -25.06 7.44
C VAL A 40 2.03 -23.77 7.75
N LYS A 41 3.09 -23.49 6.99
CA LYS A 41 3.85 -22.24 7.08
C LYS A 41 2.92 -21.03 6.88
N TRP A 42 3.10 -19.99 7.71
CA TRP A 42 2.31 -18.76 7.62
C TRP A 42 2.27 -18.16 6.21
N ASN A 43 3.39 -18.19 5.48
CA ASN A 43 3.46 -17.67 4.10
C ASN A 43 2.48 -18.36 3.13
N LYS A 44 2.19 -19.65 3.32
CA LYS A 44 1.21 -20.37 2.49
C LYS A 44 -0.23 -20.04 2.90
N LEU A 45 -0.47 -19.73 4.18
CA LEU A 45 -1.78 -19.31 4.66
C LEU A 45 -2.17 -17.93 4.11
N ILE A 46 -1.22 -16.99 4.04
CA ILE A 46 -1.47 -15.63 3.54
C ILE A 46 -1.62 -15.53 2.02
N GLU A 47 -1.38 -16.63 1.29
CA GLU A 47 -1.59 -16.64 -0.16
C GLU A 47 -3.07 -16.45 -0.52
N ALA A 48 -3.29 -15.94 -1.73
CA ALA A 48 -4.64 -15.78 -2.26
C ALA A 48 -5.36 -17.14 -2.34
N LYS A 49 -6.68 -17.14 -2.12
CA LYS A 49 -7.50 -18.36 -2.24
C LYS A 49 -7.36 -19.03 -3.61
N GLN A 50 -7.24 -18.23 -4.67
CA GLN A 50 -7.01 -18.72 -6.04
C GLN A 50 -5.67 -19.46 -6.21
N LYS A 51 -4.69 -19.20 -5.33
CA LYS A 51 -3.38 -19.87 -5.31
C LYS A 51 -3.32 -21.00 -4.28
N GLY A 52 -4.45 -21.37 -3.65
CA GLY A 52 -4.52 -22.42 -2.64
C GLY A 52 -4.17 -21.97 -1.20
N GLY A 53 -4.11 -20.66 -0.95
CA GLY A 53 -3.99 -20.11 0.41
C GLY A 53 -5.34 -19.90 1.09
N SER A 54 -5.35 -19.49 2.36
CA SER A 54 -6.59 -19.24 3.11
C SER A 54 -7.13 -17.81 2.91
N GLY A 55 -6.33 -16.91 2.34
CA GLY A 55 -6.68 -15.51 2.16
C GLY A 55 -6.49 -14.66 3.42
N LEU A 56 -5.76 -15.17 4.42
CA LEU A 56 -5.31 -14.36 5.55
C LEU A 56 -4.38 -13.25 5.07
N ARG A 57 -4.39 -12.11 5.76
CA ARG A 57 -3.58 -10.95 5.35
C ARG A 57 -2.30 -10.90 6.16
N ASP A 58 -1.17 -10.75 5.48
CA ASP A 58 0.06 -10.33 6.13
C ASP A 58 -0.07 -8.89 6.61
N ILE A 59 0.19 -8.65 7.90
CA ILE A 59 -0.02 -7.34 8.54
C ILE A 59 0.91 -6.27 7.97
N LYS A 60 2.14 -6.63 7.61
CA LYS A 60 3.10 -5.69 7.03
C LYS A 60 2.62 -5.26 5.63
N LEU A 61 2.24 -6.23 4.79
CA LEU A 61 1.71 -5.93 3.45
C LEU A 61 0.40 -5.13 3.54
N PHE A 62 -0.46 -5.46 4.51
CA PHE A 62 -1.72 -4.74 4.72
C PHE A 62 -1.47 -3.28 5.14
N ASN A 63 -0.54 -3.03 6.07
CA ASN A 63 -0.13 -1.68 6.46
C ASN A 63 0.45 -0.88 5.28
N GLU A 64 1.36 -1.48 4.50
CA GLU A 64 1.90 -0.83 3.30
C GLU A 64 0.80 -0.52 2.27
N SER A 65 -0.17 -1.41 2.08
CA SER A 65 -1.29 -1.21 1.15
C SER A 65 -2.22 -0.06 1.57
N LEU A 66 -2.43 0.15 2.87
CA LEU A 66 -3.24 1.26 3.37
C LEU A 66 -2.52 2.60 3.13
N LEU A 67 -1.20 2.64 3.31
CA LEU A 67 -0.40 3.82 2.97
C LEU A 67 -0.42 4.08 1.46
N PHE A 68 -0.34 3.05 0.62
CA PHE A 68 -0.52 3.17 -0.83
C PHE A 68 -1.88 3.75 -1.21
N LYS A 69 -2.95 3.30 -0.54
CA LYS A 69 -4.31 3.83 -0.77
C LYS A 69 -4.38 5.33 -0.53
N HIS A 70 -3.69 5.83 0.50
CA HIS A 70 -3.61 7.28 0.75
C HIS A 70 -2.84 8.01 -0.33
N ILE A 71 -1.66 7.51 -0.72
CA ILE A 71 -0.86 8.09 -1.80
C ILE A 71 -1.69 8.16 -3.09
N TRP A 72 -2.33 7.06 -3.47
CA TRP A 72 -3.20 6.99 -4.64
C TRP A 72 -4.35 8.00 -4.56
N ARG A 73 -5.04 8.09 -3.42
CA ARG A 73 -6.15 9.04 -3.24
C ARG A 73 -5.70 10.49 -3.45
N PHE A 74 -4.50 10.85 -2.99
CA PHE A 74 -3.96 12.20 -3.16
C PHE A 74 -3.61 12.49 -4.62
N LEU A 75 -3.04 11.51 -5.34
CA LEU A 75 -2.72 11.65 -6.76
C LEU A 75 -3.97 11.71 -7.63
N ALA A 76 -4.94 10.84 -7.38
CA ALA A 76 -6.17 10.76 -8.16
C ALA A 76 -7.11 11.96 -7.94
N ASN A 77 -7.05 12.59 -6.75
CA ASN A 77 -7.94 13.68 -6.38
C ASN A 77 -7.15 14.88 -5.85
N PRO A 78 -6.45 15.63 -6.72
CA PRO A 78 -5.62 16.76 -6.29
C PRO A 78 -6.44 17.93 -5.74
N ASN A 79 -7.71 18.04 -6.14
CA ASN A 79 -8.59 19.16 -5.76
C ASN A 79 -9.26 19.02 -4.39
N LEU A 80 -9.16 17.85 -3.73
CA LEU A 80 -9.67 17.67 -2.37
C LEU A 80 -8.97 18.64 -1.41
N LEU A 81 -9.73 19.19 -0.45
CA LEU A 81 -9.18 20.07 0.59
C LEU A 81 -7.98 19.42 1.30
N VAL A 82 -8.10 18.14 1.66
CA VAL A 82 -7.03 17.37 2.29
C VAL A 82 -5.79 17.28 1.39
N SER A 83 -5.96 17.04 0.08
CA SER A 83 -4.84 17.01 -0.87
C SER A 83 -4.16 18.37 -0.98
N LYS A 84 -4.94 19.47 -1.03
CA LYS A 84 -4.40 20.85 -1.08
C LYS A 84 -3.64 21.20 0.20
N VAL A 85 -4.21 20.91 1.37
CA VAL A 85 -3.58 21.16 2.68
C VAL A 85 -2.31 20.34 2.84
N LEU A 86 -2.32 19.06 2.48
CA LEU A 86 -1.13 18.20 2.57
C LEU A 86 -0.05 18.65 1.58
N ARG A 87 -0.42 19.02 0.35
CA ARG A 87 0.52 19.59 -0.62
C ARG A 87 1.14 20.88 -0.08
N ALA A 88 0.32 21.81 0.39
CA ALA A 88 0.81 23.06 0.96
C ALA A 88 1.68 22.84 2.19
N ARG A 89 1.41 21.82 3.02
CA ARG A 89 2.18 21.58 4.25
C ARG A 89 3.49 20.82 4.01
N TYR A 90 3.47 19.81 3.14
CA TYR A 90 4.58 18.85 3.01
C TYR A 90 5.30 18.93 1.67
N PHE A 91 4.66 19.45 0.61
CA PHE A 91 5.14 19.35 -0.77
C PHE A 91 4.99 20.69 -1.52
N HIS A 92 5.66 21.74 -1.01
CA HIS A 92 5.55 23.11 -1.55
C HIS A 92 6.02 23.19 -3.01
N ASN A 93 7.25 22.73 -3.28
CA ASN A 93 7.92 22.84 -4.58
C ASN A 93 8.15 21.48 -5.26
N SER A 94 7.59 20.41 -4.71
CA SER A 94 7.86 19.04 -5.14
C SER A 94 6.56 18.26 -5.30
N SER A 95 6.61 17.19 -6.09
CA SER A 95 5.51 16.22 -6.15
C SER A 95 5.60 15.27 -4.95
N LEU A 96 4.45 14.74 -4.51
CA LEU A 96 4.38 13.66 -3.50
C LEU A 96 5.33 12.48 -3.82
N LEU A 97 5.57 12.24 -5.12
CA LEU A 97 6.37 11.14 -5.64
C LEU A 97 7.87 11.42 -5.63
N THR A 98 8.28 12.68 -5.64
CA THR A 98 9.69 13.08 -5.76
C THR A 98 10.23 13.75 -4.48
N ALA A 99 9.36 14.22 -3.58
CA ALA A 99 9.75 15.04 -2.44
C ALA A 99 10.73 14.35 -1.47
N PRO A 100 11.87 14.96 -1.11
CA PRO A 100 12.75 14.40 -0.09
C PRO A 100 12.06 14.38 1.28
N CYS A 101 12.35 13.38 2.12
CA CYS A 101 11.83 13.32 3.49
C CYS A 101 12.75 14.13 4.42
N PRO A 102 12.30 15.26 5.01
CA PRO A 102 13.10 16.04 5.95
C PRO A 102 13.37 15.28 7.25
N LYS A 103 14.47 15.60 7.95
CA LYS A 103 14.84 14.95 9.23
C LYS A 103 13.76 15.15 10.32
N GLY A 104 13.14 16.33 10.34
CA GLY A 104 12.02 16.69 11.22
C GLY A 104 10.63 16.26 10.71
N ALA A 105 10.57 15.40 9.68
CA ALA A 105 9.31 14.93 9.11
C ALA A 105 8.40 14.28 10.16
N SER A 106 7.09 14.47 9.97
CA SER A 106 6.08 13.80 10.77
C SER A 106 6.11 12.28 10.57
N TRP A 107 5.58 11.51 11.52
CA TRP A 107 5.49 10.05 11.40
C TRP A 107 4.71 9.60 10.16
N PHE A 108 3.68 10.36 9.78
CA PHE A 108 2.91 10.11 8.56
C PHE A 108 3.79 10.24 7.31
N GLU A 109 4.52 11.34 7.20
CA GLU A 109 5.40 11.62 6.07
C GLU A 109 6.55 10.60 5.95
N LYS A 110 7.15 10.22 7.09
CA LYS A 110 8.13 9.12 7.15
C LYS A 110 7.51 7.80 6.69
N GLY A 111 6.27 7.52 7.11
CA GLY A 111 5.51 6.34 6.67
C GLY A 111 5.30 6.33 5.17
N VAL A 112 4.78 7.41 4.60
CA VAL A 112 4.56 7.60 3.16
C VAL A 112 5.86 7.49 2.37
N ALA A 113 6.92 8.21 2.77
CA ALA A 113 8.22 8.17 2.12
C ALA A 113 8.80 6.74 2.09
N SER A 114 8.66 6.00 3.20
CA SER A 114 9.20 4.64 3.31
C SER A 114 8.52 3.57 2.46
N VAL A 115 7.33 3.87 1.91
CA VAL A 115 6.61 2.95 1.01
C VAL A 115 6.60 3.48 -0.42
N ARG A 116 6.92 4.75 -0.63
CA ARG A 116 6.88 5.44 -1.91
C ARG A 116 7.60 4.70 -3.03
N ASP A 117 8.81 4.18 -2.79
CA ASP A 117 9.58 3.51 -3.86
C ASP A 117 8.90 2.22 -4.33
N LYS A 118 8.29 1.48 -3.40
CA LYS A 118 7.47 0.29 -3.73
C LYS A 118 6.19 0.68 -4.47
N PHE A 119 5.57 1.80 -4.07
CA PHE A 119 4.40 2.34 -4.76
C PHE A 119 4.75 2.70 -6.21
N LEU A 120 5.83 3.46 -6.41
CA LEU A 120 6.35 3.84 -7.72
C LEU A 120 6.71 2.63 -8.58
N ALA A 121 7.27 1.57 -7.97
CA ALA A 121 7.56 0.32 -8.65
C ALA A 121 6.32 -0.35 -9.26
N GLY A 122 5.17 -0.26 -8.56
CA GLY A 122 3.88 -0.78 -9.01
C GLY A 122 3.03 0.21 -9.81
N LEU A 123 3.34 1.50 -9.77
CA LEU A 123 2.58 2.53 -10.47
C LEU A 123 2.73 2.36 -11.98
N ARG A 124 1.61 2.35 -12.70
CA ARG A 124 1.59 2.34 -14.16
C ARG A 124 0.65 3.43 -14.67
N LYS A 125 1.08 4.18 -15.68
CA LYS A 125 0.24 5.14 -16.40
C LYS A 125 -0.57 4.41 -17.47
N ARG A 126 -1.85 4.76 -17.59
CA ARG A 126 -2.67 4.38 -18.75
C ARG A 126 -2.58 5.52 -19.76
N ILE A 127 -2.25 5.20 -21.01
CA ILE A 127 -2.17 6.20 -22.07
C ILE A 127 -3.59 6.68 -22.39
N GLY A 128 -3.80 7.99 -22.30
CA GLY A 128 -5.00 8.67 -22.77
C GLY A 128 -4.69 9.38 -24.10
N ASP A 129 -4.68 10.71 -24.07
CA ASP A 129 -4.28 11.58 -25.18
C ASP A 129 -2.76 11.71 -25.36
N GLY A 130 -1.97 11.19 -24.42
CA GLY A 130 -0.50 11.22 -24.45
C GLY A 130 0.14 12.53 -23.98
N SER A 131 -0.63 13.54 -23.59
CA SER A 131 -0.11 14.87 -23.24
C SER A 131 0.68 14.92 -21.93
N THR A 132 0.53 13.91 -21.07
CA THR A 132 1.10 13.84 -19.70
C THR A 132 2.00 12.63 -19.47
N VAL A 133 2.37 11.92 -20.54
CA VAL A 133 3.15 10.67 -20.48
C VAL A 133 4.48 10.87 -21.21
N ASP A 134 5.57 10.67 -20.47
CA ASP A 134 6.91 10.59 -21.04
C ASP A 134 7.17 9.15 -21.50
N ILE A 135 7.19 8.93 -22.82
CA ILE A 135 7.24 7.59 -23.45
C ILE A 135 8.40 6.73 -22.91
N TRP A 136 9.53 7.36 -22.61
CA TRP A 136 10.78 6.68 -22.24
C TRP A 136 10.93 6.49 -20.72
N GLU A 137 10.49 7.45 -19.93
CA GLU A 137 10.71 7.47 -18.47
C GLU A 137 9.54 6.89 -17.68
N ASP A 138 8.31 7.03 -18.19
CA ASP A 138 7.13 6.53 -17.52
C ASP A 138 6.91 5.04 -17.77
N ARG A 139 6.53 4.32 -16.71
CA ARG A 139 6.04 2.95 -16.85
C ARG A 139 4.56 3.00 -17.24
N TRP A 140 4.24 2.70 -18.49
CA TRP A 140 2.87 2.66 -19.00
C TRP A 140 2.42 1.24 -19.35
N ILE A 141 1.09 1.04 -19.36
CA ILE A 141 0.49 -0.24 -19.78
C ILE A 141 0.27 -0.17 -21.30
N PRO A 142 0.86 -1.08 -22.10
CA PRO A 142 0.53 -1.16 -23.52
C PRO A 142 -0.93 -1.56 -23.68
N ASP A 143 -1.64 -0.93 -24.60
CA ASP A 143 -3.03 -1.27 -24.89
C ASP A 143 -3.08 -2.63 -25.59
N VAL A 144 -3.12 -3.69 -24.80
CA VAL A 144 -3.34 -5.05 -25.28
C VAL A 144 -4.84 -5.20 -25.46
N GLY A 145 -5.31 -5.08 -26.70
CA GLY A 145 -6.72 -5.03 -27.12
C GLY A 145 -7.56 -6.28 -26.76
N GLY A 146 -7.77 -6.53 -25.48
CA GLY A 146 -8.57 -7.63 -24.95
C GLY A 146 -9.26 -7.35 -23.61
N TRP A 147 -8.97 -6.22 -22.96
CA TRP A 147 -9.65 -5.82 -21.72
C TRP A 147 -10.66 -4.73 -22.03
N GLN A 148 -11.96 -4.97 -21.80
CA GLN A 148 -12.98 -3.92 -21.93
C GLN A 148 -12.66 -2.80 -20.93
N THR A 149 -12.26 -1.65 -21.45
CA THR A 149 -11.91 -0.52 -20.62
C THR A 149 -13.10 0.43 -20.50
N PHE A 150 -13.64 0.54 -19.27
CA PHE A 150 -14.62 1.57 -18.98
C PHE A 150 -13.91 2.93 -18.98
N HIS A 151 -14.27 3.78 -19.94
CA HIS A 151 -13.91 5.19 -19.95
C HIS A 151 -14.83 5.91 -18.97
N GLN A 152 -14.31 6.31 -17.82
CA GLN A 152 -15.00 7.26 -16.97
C GLN A 152 -14.72 8.65 -17.56
N GLN A 153 -15.70 9.17 -18.32
CA GLN A 153 -15.70 10.55 -18.80
C GLN A 153 -15.65 11.50 -17.59
N ALA A 154 -14.88 12.58 -17.74
CA ALA A 154 -14.62 13.61 -16.73
C ALA A 154 -15.88 14.35 -16.28
#